data_AF-A0A212F819-F1
#
_entry.id   AF-A0A212F819-F1
#
_cell.length_a   1.000
_cell.length_b   1.000
_cell.length_c   1.000
_cell.angle_alpha   90.00
_cell.angle_beta   90.00
_cell.angle_gamma   90.00
#
_symmetry.space_group_name_H-M   'P 1'
#
loop_
_entity.id
_entity.type
_entity.pdbx_description
1 polymer ?
#
loop_
_entity_poly.entity_id
_entity_poly.type
_entity_poly.pdbx_seq_one_letter_code
_entity_poly.pdbx_strand_id
1 'polypeptide(L)'
;MKYMGREMLKAGPPDYTKGVFQTLGLKEFHEYLMLPPEKKEQEEGKKLLEVSIDNMKMGTRRYARRQNKMVKGRFLEHPNREVPPIFTLDTTDLSKWDDEVKNKAIVIIESFINGSPCEYKSLTSSTPEDIKKLNRHSSNYCEICERLIIGDKEFAIHLNSNRHKKVLKIKNSLMVNTQKAKTVSE
;
A
#
# COMPACT_ATOMS: atom_id res chain seq x y z
N MET A 1 -5.40 -2.53 -29.85
CA MET A 1 -6.45 -2.95 -28.89
C MET A 1 -7.51 -3.92 -29.45
N LYS A 2 -7.94 -3.83 -30.73
CA LYS A 2 -8.90 -4.81 -31.33
C LYS A 2 -8.45 -6.28 -31.21
N TYR A 3 -7.15 -6.54 -31.20
CA TYR A 3 -6.58 -7.88 -31.07
C TYR A 3 -6.70 -8.48 -29.67
N MET A 4 -6.61 -7.69 -28.60
CA MET A 4 -6.61 -8.23 -27.23
C MET A 4 -7.99 -8.69 -26.77
N GLY A 5 -9.06 -7.96 -27.11
CA GLY A 5 -10.42 -8.39 -26.77
C GLY A 5 -10.85 -9.67 -27.49
N ARG A 6 -10.33 -9.90 -28.71
CA ARG A 6 -10.67 -11.06 -29.53
C ARG A 6 -9.92 -12.33 -29.11
N GLU A 7 -8.68 -12.18 -28.62
CA GLU A 7 -7.88 -13.28 -28.04
C GLU A 7 -8.32 -13.64 -26.61
N MET A 8 -8.72 -12.65 -25.78
CA MET A 8 -9.25 -12.88 -24.43
C MET A 8 -10.52 -13.75 -24.41
N LEU A 9 -11.31 -13.74 -25.49
CA LEU A 9 -12.49 -14.59 -25.64
C LEU A 9 -12.16 -16.06 -25.93
N LYS A 10 -10.94 -16.38 -26.40
CA LYS A 10 -10.56 -17.74 -26.83
C LYS A 10 -9.81 -18.56 -25.77
N ALA A 11 -9.11 -17.91 -24.84
CA ALA A 11 -8.16 -18.58 -23.92
C ALA A 11 -8.66 -18.71 -22.46
N GLY A 12 -9.94 -18.44 -22.19
CA GLY A 12 -10.50 -18.38 -20.83
C GLY A 12 -10.28 -17.01 -20.17
N PRO A 13 -10.89 -16.77 -18.99
CA PRO A 13 -10.79 -15.48 -18.33
C PRO A 13 -9.33 -15.17 -17.95
N PRO A 14 -8.82 -13.96 -18.25
CA PRO A 14 -7.44 -13.59 -17.96
C PRO A 14 -7.15 -13.60 -16.45
N ASP A 15 -6.01 -14.17 -16.09
CA ASP A 15 -5.50 -14.16 -14.71
C ASP A 15 -4.86 -12.80 -14.38
N TYR A 16 -5.63 -11.92 -13.74
CA TYR A 16 -5.21 -10.58 -13.32
C TYR A 16 -4.13 -10.53 -12.23
N THR A 17 -3.64 -11.70 -11.80
CA THR A 17 -2.54 -11.81 -10.84
C THR A 17 -1.19 -12.08 -11.50
N LYS A 18 -1.11 -12.16 -12.84
CA LYS A 18 0.13 -12.53 -13.55
C LYS A 18 0.44 -11.63 -14.75
N GLY A 19 1.73 -11.34 -14.93
CA GLY A 19 2.28 -10.71 -16.14
C GLY A 19 1.62 -9.38 -16.50
N VAL A 20 1.42 -9.15 -17.81
CA VAL A 20 0.84 -7.91 -18.34
C VAL A 20 -0.57 -7.63 -17.80
N PHE A 21 -1.31 -8.65 -17.36
CA PHE A 21 -2.66 -8.49 -16.81
C PHE A 21 -2.67 -7.76 -15.46
N GLN A 22 -1.53 -7.65 -14.76
CA GLN A 22 -1.43 -6.86 -13.53
C GLN A 22 -1.36 -5.34 -13.77
N THR A 23 -1.22 -4.92 -15.03
CA THR A 23 -1.09 -3.50 -15.40
C THR A 23 -2.37 -2.72 -15.05
N LEU A 24 -2.20 -1.53 -14.44
CA LEU A 24 -3.29 -0.61 -14.19
C LEU A 24 -3.93 -0.17 -15.51
N GLY A 25 -5.26 -0.23 -15.59
CA GLY A 25 -6.03 0.12 -16.78
C GLY A 25 -6.40 -1.07 -17.67
N LEU A 26 -5.93 -2.29 -17.38
CA LEU A 26 -6.41 -3.47 -18.10
C LEU A 26 -7.58 -4.12 -17.37
N LYS A 27 -7.40 -4.49 -16.09
CA LYS A 27 -8.45 -5.11 -15.28
C LYS A 27 -9.61 -4.16 -15.02
N GLU A 28 -9.33 -2.87 -14.84
CA GLU A 28 -10.36 -1.85 -14.60
C GLU A 28 -11.26 -1.63 -15.82
N PHE A 29 -10.74 -1.85 -17.03
CA PHE A 29 -11.48 -1.72 -18.29
C PHE A 29 -12.00 -3.06 -18.83
N HIS A 30 -11.77 -4.17 -18.12
CA HIS A 30 -12.10 -5.50 -18.65
C HIS A 30 -13.55 -5.59 -19.10
N GLU A 31 -14.49 -5.27 -18.22
CA GLU A 31 -15.92 -5.39 -18.50
C GLU A 31 -16.33 -4.52 -19.71
N TYR A 32 -15.84 -3.28 -19.77
CA TYR A 32 -16.05 -2.39 -20.92
C TYR A 32 -15.44 -2.93 -22.22
N LEU A 33 -14.22 -3.49 -22.15
CA LEU A 33 -13.53 -4.02 -23.31
C LEU A 33 -14.22 -5.27 -23.88
N MET A 34 -14.84 -6.08 -23.02
CA MET A 34 -15.58 -7.30 -23.38
C MET A 34 -16.98 -7.03 -23.93
N LEU A 35 -17.50 -5.80 -23.82
CA LEU A 35 -18.77 -5.44 -24.46
C LEU A 35 -18.69 -5.58 -25.99
N PRO A 36 -19.77 -6.05 -26.65
CA PRO A 36 -19.90 -5.95 -28.10
C PRO A 36 -19.81 -4.49 -28.55
N PRO A 37 -19.24 -4.20 -29.75
CA PRO A 37 -19.10 -2.83 -30.25
C PRO A 37 -20.38 -2.01 -30.22
N GLU A 38 -21.52 -2.63 -30.57
CA GLU A 38 -22.85 -1.99 -30.59
C GLU A 38 -23.28 -1.49 -29.20
N LYS A 39 -22.89 -2.22 -28.13
CA LYS A 39 -23.26 -1.87 -26.75
C LYS A 39 -22.35 -0.82 -26.12
N LYS A 40 -21.16 -0.59 -26.69
CA LYS A 40 -20.22 0.41 -26.16
C LYS A 40 -20.72 1.84 -26.29
N GLU A 41 -21.44 2.12 -27.38
CA GLU A 41 -22.01 3.44 -27.66
C GLU A 41 -23.35 3.70 -26.97
N GLN A 42 -23.97 2.64 -26.42
CA GLN A 42 -25.19 2.74 -25.62
C GLN A 42 -24.90 3.34 -24.25
N GLU A 43 -25.95 3.80 -23.57
CA GLU A 43 -25.84 4.44 -22.26
C GLU A 43 -25.16 3.54 -21.22
N GLU A 44 -25.45 2.24 -21.25
CA GLU A 44 -24.82 1.24 -20.38
C GLU A 44 -23.30 1.12 -20.64
N GLY A 45 -22.87 1.12 -21.90
CA GLY A 45 -21.46 1.07 -22.27
C GLY A 45 -20.70 2.33 -21.86
N LYS A 46 -21.31 3.51 -22.02
CA LYS A 46 -20.74 4.79 -21.57
C LYS A 46 -20.60 4.85 -20.06
N LYS A 47 -21.62 4.42 -19.30
CA LYS A 47 -21.55 4.31 -17.83
C LYS A 47 -20.42 3.38 -17.40
N LEU A 48 -20.28 2.23 -18.04
CA LEU A 48 -19.22 1.29 -17.72
C LEU A 48 -17.83 1.86 -18.01
N LEU A 49 -17.68 2.60 -19.10
CA LEU A 49 -16.44 3.31 -19.43
C LEU A 49 -16.04 4.32 -18.34
N GLU A 50 -17.00 5.13 -17.87
CA GLU A 50 -16.75 6.10 -16.79
C GLU A 50 -16.31 5.41 -15.50
N VAL A 51 -17.01 4.35 -15.10
CA VAL A 51 -16.64 3.53 -13.93
C VAL A 51 -15.24 2.94 -14.09
N SER A 52 -14.90 2.42 -15.28
CA SER A 52 -13.55 1.91 -15.59
C SER A 52 -12.47 2.99 -15.44
N ILE A 53 -12.73 4.21 -15.94
CA ILE A 53 -11.81 5.35 -15.83
C ILE A 53 -11.59 5.72 -14.35
N ASP A 54 -12.67 5.79 -13.57
CA ASP A 54 -12.59 6.17 -12.16
C ASP A 54 -11.89 5.12 -11.31
N ASN A 55 -12.15 3.84 -11.58
CA ASN A 55 -11.43 2.73 -10.98
C ASN A 55 -9.94 2.78 -11.30
N MET A 56 -9.57 3.06 -12.56
CA MET A 56 -8.17 3.23 -12.96
C MET A 56 -7.51 4.40 -12.21
N LYS A 57 -8.15 5.58 -12.19
CA LYS A 57 -7.66 6.75 -11.44
C LYS A 57 -7.47 6.42 -9.96
N MET A 58 -8.41 5.70 -9.36
CA MET A 58 -8.32 5.25 -7.97
C MET A 58 -7.16 4.28 -7.75
N GLY A 59 -6.98 3.31 -8.64
CA GLY A 59 -5.86 2.37 -8.67
C GLY A 59 -4.52 3.09 -8.73
N THR A 60 -4.38 4.07 -9.63
CA THR A 60 -3.17 4.90 -9.78
C THR A 60 -2.85 5.70 -8.52
N ARG A 61 -3.85 6.33 -7.89
CA ARG A 61 -3.64 7.04 -6.60
C ARG A 61 -3.19 6.09 -5.48
N ARG A 62 -3.79 4.90 -5.39
CA ARG A 62 -3.38 3.88 -4.41
C ARG A 62 -1.95 3.40 -4.68
N TYR A 63 -1.60 3.23 -5.95
CA TYR A 63 -0.26 2.83 -6.38
C TYR A 63 0.80 3.86 -6.00
N ALA A 64 0.59 5.15 -6.31
CA ALA A 64 1.50 6.23 -5.93
C ALA A 64 1.71 6.29 -4.40
N ARG A 65 0.63 6.18 -3.61
CA ARG A 65 0.72 6.12 -2.14
C ARG A 65 1.53 4.90 -1.67
N ARG A 66 1.35 3.75 -2.30
CA ARG A 66 2.12 2.53 -1.99
C ARG A 66 3.59 2.68 -2.34
N GLN A 67 3.92 3.29 -3.48
CA GLN A 67 5.31 3.59 -3.85
C GLN A 67 5.98 4.48 -2.81
N ASN A 68 5.33 5.58 -2.43
CA ASN A 68 5.85 6.48 -1.39
C ASN A 68 6.07 5.74 -0.05
N LYS A 69 5.10 4.90 0.36
CA LYS A 69 5.25 4.08 1.57
C LYS A 69 6.40 3.08 1.45
N MET A 70 6.57 2.44 0.29
CA MET A 70 7.65 1.48 0.04
C MET A 70 9.02 2.17 0.06
N VAL A 71 9.17 3.31 -0.59
CA VAL A 71 10.43 4.08 -0.62
C VAL A 71 10.81 4.51 0.80
N LYS A 72 9.89 5.13 1.54
CA LYS A 72 10.12 5.51 2.95
C LYS A 72 10.48 4.30 3.81
N GLY A 73 9.68 3.23 3.73
CA GLY A 73 9.88 2.01 4.50
C GLY A 73 11.21 1.29 4.21
N ARG A 74 11.66 1.33 2.96
CA ARG A 74 12.87 0.62 2.50
C ARG A 74 14.15 1.40 2.74
N PHE A 75 14.11 2.72 2.55
CA PHE A 75 15.30 3.57 2.55
C PHE A 75 15.42 4.48 3.77
N LEU A 76 14.32 4.86 4.42
CA LEU A 76 14.34 5.86 5.50
C LEU A 76 13.93 5.29 6.87
N GLU A 77 13.10 4.25 6.91
CA GLU A 77 12.52 3.72 8.15
C GLU A 77 13.05 2.34 8.56
N HIS A 78 14.14 1.87 7.93
CA HIS A 78 14.75 0.59 8.27
C HIS A 78 15.98 0.80 9.17
N PRO A 79 15.93 0.39 10.45
CA PRO A 79 16.94 0.77 11.43
C PRO A 79 18.33 0.18 11.18
N ASN A 80 18.37 -1.02 10.59
CA ASN A 80 19.60 -1.83 10.50
C ASN A 80 20.05 -2.06 9.05
N ARG A 81 19.56 -1.24 8.11
CA ARG A 81 19.92 -1.37 6.69
C ARG A 81 20.88 -0.25 6.33
N GLU A 82 22.04 -0.62 5.83
CA GLU A 82 22.88 0.32 5.10
C GLU A 82 22.16 0.72 3.80
N VAL A 83 21.92 2.02 3.67
CA VAL A 83 21.22 2.62 2.54
C VAL A 83 22.15 3.65 1.92
N PRO A 84 22.17 3.76 0.57
CA PRO A 84 22.91 4.84 -0.07
C PRO A 84 22.32 6.20 0.34
N PRO A 85 23.10 7.29 0.27
CA PRO A 85 22.57 8.63 0.45
C PRO A 85 21.37 8.88 -0.47
N ILE A 86 20.23 9.25 0.11
CA ILE A 86 19.01 9.54 -0.63
C ILE A 86 18.80 11.05 -0.64
N PHE A 87 18.60 11.65 -1.80
CA PHE A 87 18.32 13.08 -1.94
C PHE A 87 16.90 13.29 -2.45
N THR A 88 16.23 14.33 -1.93
CA THR A 88 14.88 14.71 -2.38
C THR A 88 14.96 15.73 -3.50
N LEU A 89 14.28 15.43 -4.60
CA LEU A 89 13.98 16.37 -5.68
C LEU A 89 12.49 16.70 -5.60
N ASP A 90 12.13 17.98 -5.48
CA ASP A 90 10.75 18.39 -5.27
C ASP A 90 10.04 18.60 -6.62
N THR A 91 9.05 17.76 -6.90
CA THR A 91 8.24 17.82 -8.13
C THR A 91 6.84 18.38 -7.88
N THR A 92 6.60 19.07 -6.75
CA THR A 92 5.27 19.59 -6.38
C THR A 92 4.84 20.73 -7.29
N ASP A 93 5.77 21.62 -7.64
CA ASP A 93 5.55 22.77 -8.52
C ASP A 93 6.39 22.63 -9.79
N LEU A 94 5.73 22.34 -10.90
CA LEU A 94 6.40 22.13 -12.19
C LEU A 94 7.05 23.40 -12.75
N SER A 95 6.65 24.59 -12.29
CA SER A 95 7.30 25.84 -12.71
C SER A 95 8.73 25.98 -12.19
N LYS A 96 9.07 25.27 -11.10
CA LYS A 96 10.39 25.24 -10.48
C LYS A 96 11.22 24.03 -10.86
N TRP A 97 10.81 23.29 -11.90
CA TRP A 97 11.46 22.04 -12.30
C TRP A 97 12.95 22.18 -12.55
N ASP A 98 13.35 23.25 -13.25
CA ASP A 98 14.76 23.45 -13.58
C ASP A 98 15.61 23.60 -12.31
N ASP A 99 15.13 24.33 -11.30
CA ASP A 99 15.90 24.55 -10.07
C ASP A 99 15.78 23.39 -9.07
N GLU A 100 14.56 22.97 -8.72
CA GLU A 100 14.29 22.00 -7.64
C GLU A 100 14.53 20.53 -8.03
N VAL A 101 14.63 20.24 -9.34
CA VAL A 101 14.80 18.88 -9.85
C VAL A 101 16.04 18.79 -10.72
N LYS A 102 16.09 19.48 -11.86
CA LYS A 102 17.13 19.26 -12.88
C LYS A 102 18.51 19.74 -12.40
N ASN A 103 18.66 21.01 -12.09
CA ASN A 103 19.93 21.62 -11.69
C ASN A 103 20.42 21.00 -10.37
N LYS A 104 19.51 20.85 -9.40
CA LYS A 104 19.79 20.14 -8.15
C LYS A 104 20.30 18.71 -8.36
N ALA A 105 19.67 17.92 -9.25
CA ALA A 105 20.11 16.57 -9.54
C ALA A 105 21.49 16.53 -10.22
N ILE A 106 21.75 17.46 -11.16
CA ILE A 106 23.05 17.58 -11.83
C ILE A 106 24.15 17.83 -10.79
N VAL A 107 23.96 18.82 -9.90
CA VAL A 107 24.94 19.12 -8.85
C VAL A 107 25.19 17.92 -7.95
N ILE A 108 24.14 17.21 -7.51
CA ILE A 108 24.27 16.00 -6.68
C ILE A 108 25.11 14.93 -7.40
N ILE A 109 24.84 14.69 -8.69
CA ILE A 109 25.53 13.68 -9.49
C ILE A 109 26.99 14.10 -9.73
N GLU A 110 27.26 15.36 -10.06
CA GLU A 110 28.61 15.87 -10.26
C GLU A 110 29.44 15.80 -8.98
N SER A 111 28.89 16.18 -7.83
CA SER A 111 29.56 16.02 -6.54
C SER A 111 29.91 14.55 -6.26
N PHE A 112 28.99 13.63 -6.55
CA PHE A 112 29.23 12.19 -6.39
C PHE A 112 30.32 11.67 -7.30
N ILE A 113 30.30 12.03 -8.59
CA ILE A 113 31.29 11.59 -9.59
C ILE A 113 32.69 12.12 -9.24
N ASN A 114 32.77 13.39 -8.81
CA ASN A 114 34.05 14.05 -8.52
C ASN A 114 34.56 13.81 -7.10
N GLY A 115 33.79 13.14 -6.24
CA GLY A 115 34.13 12.94 -4.83
C GLY A 115 34.17 14.24 -4.01
N SER A 116 33.53 15.30 -4.48
CA SER A 116 33.49 16.59 -3.79
C SER A 116 32.29 16.67 -2.82
N PRO A 117 32.34 17.54 -1.79
CA PRO A 117 31.20 17.75 -0.91
C PRO A 117 29.98 18.22 -1.69
N CYS A 118 28.84 17.56 -1.46
CA CYS A 118 27.55 17.97 -2.03
C CYS A 118 26.94 19.09 -1.17
N GLU A 119 26.49 20.18 -1.81
CA GLU A 119 25.80 21.28 -1.14
C GLU A 119 24.48 20.83 -0.51
N TYR A 120 23.79 19.91 -1.19
CA TYR A 120 22.52 19.39 -0.71
C TYR A 120 22.75 18.28 0.32
N LYS A 121 21.92 18.26 1.36
CA LYS A 121 21.96 17.22 2.39
C LYS A 121 21.11 16.02 1.97
N SER A 122 21.64 14.82 2.18
CA SER A 122 20.87 13.60 2.06
C SER A 122 19.83 13.52 3.18
N LEU A 123 18.72 12.85 2.89
CA LEU A 123 17.72 12.47 3.89
C LEU A 123 18.34 11.58 4.95
N THR A 124 18.08 11.93 6.21
CA THR A 124 18.43 11.10 7.36
C THR A 124 17.24 10.24 7.76
N SER A 125 17.52 9.05 8.29
CA SER A 125 16.48 8.22 8.90
C SER A 125 15.87 8.96 10.08
N SER A 126 14.58 9.26 10.02
CA SER A 126 13.83 9.92 11.08
C SER A 126 13.19 8.94 12.07
N THR A 127 13.59 7.66 12.06
CA THR A 127 13.01 6.68 12.99
C THR A 127 13.47 6.93 14.42
N PRO A 128 12.54 7.22 15.37
CA PRO A 128 12.88 7.31 16.79
C PRO A 128 13.52 6.02 17.28
N GLU A 129 14.52 6.15 18.16
CA GLU A 129 15.30 5.01 18.67
C GLU A 129 14.43 3.92 19.31
N ASP A 130 13.36 4.31 20.00
CA ASP A 130 12.41 3.38 20.62
C ASP A 130 11.71 2.49 19.60
N ILE A 131 11.43 3.02 18.40
CA ILE A 131 10.83 2.24 17.31
C ILE A 131 11.86 1.27 16.71
N LYS A 132 13.15 1.62 16.73
CA LYS A 132 14.22 0.73 16.25
C LYS A 132 14.40 -0.50 17.13
N LYS A 133 14.11 -0.39 18.43
CA LYS A 133 14.21 -1.51 19.40
C LYS A 133 13.08 -2.54 19.28
N LEU A 134 11.96 -2.17 18.65
CA LEU A 134 10.82 -3.09 18.48
C LEU A 134 11.18 -4.23 17.53
N ASN A 135 10.90 -5.47 17.95
CA ASN A 135 11.09 -6.62 17.10
C ASN A 135 9.94 -6.72 16.09
N ARG A 136 10.26 -6.51 14.81
CA ARG A 136 9.29 -6.58 13.69
C ARG A 136 8.93 -8.01 13.30
N HIS A 137 9.67 -9.00 13.83
CA HIS A 137 9.52 -10.42 13.55
C HIS A 137 9.12 -11.22 14.80
N SER A 138 8.80 -10.55 15.91
CA SER A 138 8.28 -11.23 17.10
C SER A 138 6.94 -11.89 16.77
N SER A 139 6.69 -13.04 17.38
CA SER A 139 5.46 -13.80 17.20
C SER A 139 4.62 -13.68 18.46
N ASN A 140 3.57 -12.85 18.41
CA ASN A 140 2.71 -12.56 19.55
C ASN A 140 1.33 -13.17 19.34
N TYR A 141 0.91 -14.09 20.22
CA TYR A 141 -0.43 -14.68 20.16
C TYR A 141 -1.41 -13.92 21.04
N CYS A 142 -2.55 -13.53 20.50
CA CYS A 142 -3.64 -12.95 21.30
C CYS A 142 -4.65 -14.03 21.67
N GLU A 143 -4.75 -14.38 22.95
CA GLU A 143 -5.70 -15.38 23.47
C GLU A 143 -7.16 -14.93 23.36
N ILE A 144 -7.42 -13.62 23.44
CA ILE A 144 -8.78 -13.06 23.34
C ILE A 144 -9.31 -13.22 21.91
N CYS A 145 -8.49 -12.91 20.91
CA CYS A 145 -8.86 -12.95 19.50
C CYS A 145 -8.42 -14.22 18.77
N GLU A 146 -7.75 -15.15 19.46
CA GLU A 146 -7.26 -16.44 18.94
C GLU A 146 -6.50 -16.29 17.61
N ARG A 147 -5.53 -15.38 17.59
CA ARG A 147 -4.75 -15.10 16.38
C ARG A 147 -3.30 -14.77 16.69
N LEU A 148 -2.42 -15.25 15.81
CA LEU A 148 -1.01 -14.90 15.79
C LEU A 148 -0.81 -13.55 15.09
N ILE A 149 0.01 -12.69 15.68
CA ILE A 149 0.34 -11.36 15.16
C ILE A 149 1.86 -11.23 15.16
N ILE A 150 2.40 -10.90 14.00
CA ILE A 150 3.83 -10.72 13.82
C ILE A 150 4.19 -9.25 14.04
N GLY A 151 5.16 -8.99 14.93
CA GLY A 151 5.69 -7.67 15.25
C GLY A 151 5.12 -7.06 16.52
N ASP A 152 5.98 -6.46 17.34
CA ASP A 152 5.59 -5.84 18.62
C ASP A 152 4.66 -4.65 18.40
N LYS A 153 4.96 -3.84 17.38
CA LYS A 153 4.16 -2.66 17.01
C LYS A 153 2.75 -3.08 16.58
N GLU A 154 2.67 -4.07 15.69
CA GLU A 154 1.42 -4.62 15.18
C GLU A 154 0.58 -5.25 16.30
N PHE A 155 1.24 -5.90 17.27
CA PHE A 155 0.59 -6.43 18.46
C PHE A 155 0.04 -5.33 19.36
N ALA A 156 0.80 -4.27 19.64
CA ALA A 156 0.34 -3.12 20.41
C ALA A 156 -0.85 -2.40 19.74
N ILE A 157 -0.81 -2.23 18.40
CA ILE A 157 -1.94 -1.69 17.63
C ILE A 157 -3.16 -2.60 17.76
N HIS A 158 -2.96 -3.92 17.70
CA HIS A 158 -4.04 -4.88 17.85
C HIS A 158 -4.74 -4.75 19.20
N LEU A 159 -4.01 -4.73 20.31
CA LEU A 159 -4.58 -4.62 21.65
C LEU A 159 -5.45 -3.37 21.81
N ASN A 160 -5.05 -2.27 21.16
CA ASN A 160 -5.78 -1.01 21.18
C ASN A 160 -6.93 -0.90 20.16
N SER A 161 -7.04 -1.86 19.24
CA SER A 161 -8.03 -1.82 18.16
C SER A 161 -9.46 -2.02 18.65
N ASN A 162 -10.42 -1.34 18.00
CA ASN A 162 -11.85 -1.50 18.31
C ASN A 162 -12.33 -2.94 18.18
N ARG A 163 -11.74 -3.71 17.25
CA ARG A 163 -12.05 -5.13 17.09
C ARG A 163 -11.66 -5.92 18.34
N HIS A 164 -10.45 -5.73 18.85
CA HIS A 164 -9.98 -6.41 20.06
C HIS A 164 -10.86 -6.04 21.26
N LYS A 165 -11.12 -4.74 21.47
CA LYS A 165 -12.01 -4.25 22.55
C LYS A 165 -13.41 -4.85 22.47
N LYS A 166 -13.97 -5.00 21.27
CA LYS A 166 -15.29 -5.62 21.07
C LYS A 166 -15.29 -7.11 21.43
N VAL A 167 -14.29 -7.87 20.99
CA VAL A 167 -14.17 -9.30 21.32
C VAL A 167 -13.97 -9.50 22.82
N LEU A 168 -13.13 -8.68 23.44
CA LEU A 168 -12.92 -8.69 24.89
C LEU A 168 -14.23 -8.47 25.66
N LYS A 169 -15.04 -7.48 25.25
CA LYS A 169 -16.34 -7.21 25.87
C LYS A 169 -17.30 -8.41 25.75
N ILE A 170 -17.32 -9.07 24.59
CA ILE A 170 -18.15 -10.26 24.36
C ILE A 170 -17.69 -11.42 25.24
N LYS A 171 -16.39 -11.75 25.24
CA LYS A 171 -15.84 -12.83 26.09
C LYS A 171 -16.11 -12.57 27.57
N ASN A 172 -15.93 -11.34 28.05
CA ASN A 172 -16.24 -10.97 29.44
C ASN A 172 -17.74 -11.15 29.76
N SER A 173 -18.65 -10.74 28.88
CA SER A 173 -20.09 -10.93 29.09
C SER A 173 -20.48 -12.40 29.15
N LEU A 174 -19.88 -13.25 28.30
CA LEU A 174 -20.11 -14.68 28.30
C LEU A 174 -19.60 -15.32 29.60
N MET A 175 -18.39 -14.95 30.04
CA MET A 175 -17.83 -15.44 31.30
C MET A 175 -18.69 -15.07 32.52
N VAL A 176 -19.18 -13.83 32.59
CA VAL A 176 -20.09 -13.37 33.67
C VAL A 176 -21.41 -14.14 33.66
N ASN A 177 -22.01 -14.38 32.48
CA ASN A 177 -23.25 -15.14 32.37
C ASN A 177 -23.06 -16.63 32.73
N THR A 178 -21.91 -17.21 32.39
CA THR A 178 -21.57 -18.60 32.73
C THR A 178 -21.36 -18.77 34.23
N GLN A 179 -20.79 -17.78 34.91
CA GLN A 179 -20.63 -17.77 36.37
C GLN A 179 -21.99 -17.63 37.08
N LYS A 180 -22.86 -16.73 36.60
CA LYS A 180 -24.23 -16.60 37.14
C LYS A 180 -25.09 -17.86 36.95
N ALA A 181 -24.95 -18.56 35.83
CA ALA A 181 -25.66 -19.81 35.59
C ALA A 181 -25.23 -20.93 36.55
N LYS A 182 -23.95 -20.96 36.95
CA LYS A 182 -23.42 -21.94 37.91
C LYS A 182 -23.84 -21.64 39.36
N THR A 183 -24.01 -20.38 39.74
CA THR A 183 -24.43 -19.97 41.10
C THR A 183 -25.93 -20.07 41.36
N VAL A 184 -26.75 -20.33 40.34
CA VAL A 184 -28.23 -20.49 40.46
C VAL A 184 -28.63 -21.98 40.48
N SER A 185 -27.69 -22.87 40.23
CA SER A 185 -27.88 -24.33 40.21
C SER A 185 -27.34 -25.06 41.47
N GLU A 186 -26.93 -24.31 42.48
CA GLU A 186 -26.66 -24.76 43.87
C GLU A 186 -27.70 -24.14 44.80
#